data_AF-A0AA86VXC3-F1
#
_entry.id   AF-A0AA86VXC3-F1
#
_cell.length_a   1.000
_cell.length_b   1.000
_cell.length_c   1.000
_cell.angle_alpha   90.00
_cell.angle_beta   90.00
_cell.angle_gamma   90.00
#
_symmetry.space_group_name_H-M   'P 1'
#
loop_
_entity.id
_entity.type
_entity.pdbx_description
1 polymer ?
#
loop_
_entity_poly.entity_id
_entity_poly.type
_entity_poly.pdbx_seq_one_letter_code
_entity_poly.pdbx_strand_id
1 'polypeptide(L)'
;MQASERMKNRWSVWLLTTLGIIGATLFIASLIQTSENNLLCSITKSQFGRSPTSLQLRAILHYATSQIVPQQSLSEISVTFDVLQALHRPANFLVFGLGHDSLMWASLNAGGTTIFLEEDPKWVQTVLKDAPNLRAHTVQYRTQLREADQLLSSYRSEPACSPATATLRGNDRCKLALHNLPNEVYSTEWDLIMIDAPKGYFAEAPGRMAAIFSAAVMARDRKSSGVTHVFLHDVDRKVEKAYAEEFLCRKQLVKGVGRLWHFEIPPRTNLSRHDDHFC
;
A
#
# COMPACT_ATOMS: atom_id res chain seq x y z
N MET A 1 -79.30 15.58 -44.18
CA MET A 1 -78.23 16.20 -43.36
C MET A 1 -77.60 15.25 -42.32
N GLN A 2 -78.32 14.29 -41.71
CA GLN A 2 -77.79 13.41 -40.64
C GLN A 2 -76.67 12.40 -41.04
N ALA A 3 -76.53 12.04 -42.32
CA ALA A 3 -75.50 11.06 -42.75
C ALA A 3 -74.08 11.68 -42.87
N SER A 4 -73.99 12.99 -43.12
CA SER A 4 -72.71 13.70 -43.29
C SER A 4 -72.01 13.96 -41.95
N GLU A 5 -72.78 14.26 -40.89
CA GLU A 5 -72.23 14.46 -39.54
C GLU A 5 -71.68 13.18 -38.91
N ARG A 6 -72.35 12.02 -39.11
CA ARG A 6 -71.81 10.73 -38.61
C ARG A 6 -70.51 10.34 -39.30
N MET A 7 -70.35 10.68 -40.58
CA MET A 7 -69.13 10.36 -41.33
C MET A 7 -67.96 11.23 -40.86
N LYS A 8 -68.20 12.53 -40.61
CA LYS A 8 -67.20 13.45 -40.03
C LYS A 8 -66.77 13.02 -38.63
N ASN A 9 -67.71 12.66 -37.74
CA ASN A 9 -67.36 12.21 -36.38
C ASN A 9 -66.56 10.90 -36.38
N ARG A 10 -66.87 9.96 -37.28
CA ARG A 10 -66.05 8.75 -37.43
C ARG A 10 -64.64 9.08 -37.90
N TRP A 11 -64.49 9.95 -38.89
CA TRP A 11 -63.18 10.35 -39.41
C TRP A 11 -62.32 11.07 -38.36
N SER A 12 -62.93 11.97 -37.56
CA SER A 12 -62.24 12.63 -36.45
C SER A 12 -61.79 11.66 -35.36
N VAL A 13 -62.58 10.63 -35.04
CA VAL A 13 -62.18 9.59 -34.08
C VAL A 13 -61.01 8.77 -34.61
N TRP A 14 -61.03 8.36 -35.88
CA TRP A 14 -59.90 7.65 -36.50
C TRP A 14 -58.62 8.51 -36.56
N LEU A 15 -58.75 9.82 -36.79
CA LEU A 15 -57.60 10.74 -36.80
C LEU A 15 -56.98 10.89 -35.40
N LEU A 16 -57.82 10.98 -34.37
CA LEU A 16 -57.36 11.10 -32.98
C LEU A 16 -56.71 9.80 -32.47
N THR A 17 -57.25 8.64 -32.83
CA THR A 17 -56.65 7.36 -32.42
C THR A 17 -55.31 7.11 -33.13
N THR A 18 -55.21 7.45 -34.42
CA THR A 18 -53.95 7.33 -35.17
C THR A 18 -52.87 8.29 -34.65
N LEU A 19 -53.20 9.54 -34.37
CA LEU A 19 -52.28 10.49 -33.73
C LEU A 19 -51.84 10.03 -32.33
N GLY A 20 -52.76 9.47 -31.54
CA GLY A 20 -52.44 8.92 -30.22
C GLY A 20 -51.47 7.73 -30.29
N ILE A 21 -51.65 6.83 -31.26
CA ILE A 21 -50.75 5.69 -31.48
C ILE A 21 -49.37 6.17 -31.92
N ILE A 22 -49.28 7.14 -32.84
CA ILE A 22 -48.01 7.71 -33.29
C ILE A 22 -47.28 8.41 -32.13
N GLY A 23 -48.01 9.15 -31.30
CA GLY A 23 -47.42 9.78 -30.11
C GLY A 23 -46.89 8.76 -29.11
N ALA A 24 -47.64 7.67 -28.87
CA ALA A 24 -47.22 6.59 -27.96
C ALA A 24 -46.01 5.82 -28.50
N THR A 25 -45.95 5.54 -29.80
CA THR A 25 -44.79 4.86 -30.41
C THR A 25 -43.54 5.74 -30.40
N LEU A 26 -43.67 7.04 -30.64
CA LEU A 26 -42.55 7.99 -30.52
C LEU A 26 -42.06 8.14 -29.08
N PHE A 27 -42.97 8.14 -28.10
CA PHE A 27 -42.61 8.19 -26.67
C PHE A 27 -41.91 6.92 -26.20
N ILE A 28 -42.40 5.74 -26.61
CA ILE A 28 -41.75 4.45 -26.31
C ILE A 28 -40.40 4.35 -27.02
N ALA A 29 -40.29 4.81 -28.27
CA ALA A 29 -39.02 4.86 -29.00
C ALA A 29 -38.02 5.79 -28.30
N SER A 30 -38.45 6.95 -27.78
CA SER A 30 -37.62 7.86 -26.98
C SER A 30 -37.14 7.22 -25.66
N LEU A 31 -37.98 6.42 -24.99
CA LEU A 31 -37.60 5.67 -23.79
C LEU A 31 -36.61 4.53 -24.10
N ILE A 32 -36.76 3.85 -25.24
CA ILE A 32 -35.82 2.81 -25.68
C ILE A 32 -34.49 3.45 -26.11
N GLN A 33 -34.52 4.59 -26.79
CA GLN A 33 -33.32 5.31 -27.23
C GLN A 33 -32.54 5.95 -26.07
N THR A 34 -33.21 6.28 -24.96
CA THR A 34 -32.55 6.68 -23.70
C THR A 34 -31.97 5.49 -22.94
N SER A 35 -32.57 4.30 -23.07
CA SER A 35 -32.03 3.03 -22.53
C SER A 35 -30.81 2.52 -23.32
N GLU A 36 -30.69 2.82 -24.61
CA GLU A 36 -29.58 2.38 -25.47
C GLU A 36 -28.44 3.41 -25.62
N ASN A 37 -28.34 4.40 -24.73
CA ASN A 37 -27.20 5.32 -24.70
C ASN A 37 -25.95 4.65 -24.08
N ASN A 38 -25.40 3.64 -24.78
CA ASN A 38 -24.06 3.10 -24.58
C ASN A 38 -22.95 4.20 -24.66
N LEU A 39 -23.28 5.35 -25.26
CA LEU A 39 -22.41 6.53 -25.36
C LEU A 39 -22.18 7.22 -24.00
N LEU A 40 -23.17 7.29 -23.11
CA LEU A 40 -23.02 7.91 -21.78
C LEU A 40 -22.25 7.00 -20.80
N CYS A 41 -22.37 5.68 -20.96
CA CYS A 41 -21.54 4.70 -20.24
C CYS A 41 -20.07 4.69 -20.72
N SER A 42 -19.82 5.07 -21.98
CA SER A 42 -18.47 5.16 -22.54
C SER A 42 -17.74 6.43 -22.07
N ILE A 43 -18.45 7.55 -21.95
CA ILE A 43 -17.89 8.83 -21.47
C ILE A 43 -17.63 8.80 -19.96
N THR A 44 -18.36 8.00 -19.18
CA THR A 44 -18.10 7.78 -17.75
C THR A 44 -16.99 6.75 -17.49
N LYS A 45 -16.75 5.80 -18.40
CA LYS A 45 -15.61 4.86 -18.32
C LYS A 45 -14.24 5.54 -18.48
N SER A 46 -14.16 6.67 -19.17
CA SER A 46 -12.88 7.33 -19.45
C SER A 46 -12.30 8.08 -18.26
N GLN A 47 -13.09 8.38 -17.23
CA GLN A 47 -12.62 9.15 -16.07
C GLN A 47 -12.31 8.33 -14.81
N PHE A 48 -12.84 7.10 -14.62
CA PHE A 48 -12.62 6.36 -13.35
C PHE A 48 -12.62 4.83 -13.41
N GLY A 49 -12.59 4.18 -14.59
CA GLY A 49 -12.73 2.73 -14.70
C GLY A 49 -11.45 2.00 -15.11
N ARG A 50 -10.40 1.95 -14.29
CA ARG A 50 -9.29 1.00 -14.55
C ARG A 50 -9.81 -0.41 -14.29
N SER A 51 -9.84 -1.26 -15.32
CA SER A 51 -10.13 -2.68 -15.15
C SER A 51 -9.16 -3.29 -14.13
N PRO A 52 -9.63 -4.21 -13.25
CA PRO A 52 -8.76 -4.90 -12.32
C PRO A 52 -7.59 -5.57 -13.03
N THR A 53 -6.39 -5.45 -12.47
CA THR A 53 -5.21 -6.14 -12.98
C THR A 53 -5.32 -7.65 -12.76
N SER A 54 -4.59 -8.45 -13.56
CA SER A 54 -4.49 -9.91 -13.34
C SER A 54 -3.99 -10.24 -11.93
N LEU A 55 -3.10 -9.42 -11.37
CA LEU A 55 -2.61 -9.56 -10.00
C LEU A 55 -3.74 -9.41 -8.97
N GLN A 56 -4.63 -8.42 -9.15
CA GLN A 56 -5.79 -8.20 -8.27
C GLN A 56 -6.79 -9.35 -8.36
N LEU A 57 -7.11 -9.83 -9.56
CA LEU A 57 -8.01 -10.97 -9.73
C LEU A 57 -7.44 -12.24 -9.09
N ARG A 58 -6.13 -12.48 -9.24
CA ARG A 58 -5.43 -13.61 -8.61
C ARG A 58 -5.43 -13.49 -7.09
N ALA A 59 -5.22 -12.30 -6.54
CA ALA A 59 -5.30 -12.06 -5.10
C ALA A 59 -6.70 -12.37 -4.57
N ILE A 60 -7.76 -11.88 -5.23
CA ILE A 60 -9.15 -12.18 -4.83
C ILE A 60 -9.38 -13.69 -4.82
N LEU A 61 -9.03 -14.40 -5.91
CA LEU A 61 -9.19 -15.85 -5.98
C LEU A 61 -8.40 -16.56 -4.88
N HIS A 62 -7.14 -16.18 -4.67
CA HIS A 62 -6.28 -16.76 -3.63
C HIS A 62 -6.88 -16.60 -2.24
N TYR A 63 -7.22 -15.38 -1.81
CA TYR A 63 -7.70 -15.13 -0.45
C TYR A 63 -9.15 -15.57 -0.22
N ALA A 64 -9.97 -15.63 -1.26
CA ALA A 64 -11.33 -16.17 -1.16
C ALA A 64 -11.37 -17.70 -1.00
N THR A 65 -10.29 -18.40 -1.38
CA THR A 65 -10.24 -19.88 -1.38
C THR A 65 -9.20 -20.47 -0.44
N SER A 66 -8.22 -19.67 0.01
CA SER A 66 -7.19 -20.09 0.96
C SER A 66 -7.76 -20.37 2.34
N GLN A 67 -7.25 -21.42 3.00
CA GLN A 67 -7.50 -21.69 4.43
C GLN A 67 -6.50 -20.98 5.34
N ILE A 68 -5.45 -20.38 4.76
CA ILE A 68 -4.42 -19.64 5.48
C ILE A 68 -4.67 -18.15 5.32
N VAL A 69 -4.79 -17.45 6.44
CA VAL A 69 -5.00 -16.00 6.50
C VAL A 69 -3.69 -15.27 6.82
N PRO A 70 -3.55 -14.00 6.39
CA PRO A 70 -2.46 -13.12 6.84
C PRO A 70 -2.31 -13.04 8.36
N GLN A 71 -1.09 -12.76 8.83
CA GLN A 71 -0.78 -12.55 10.25
C GLN A 71 -1.48 -11.29 10.81
N GLN A 72 -1.58 -10.24 9.99
CA GLN A 72 -2.23 -8.99 10.37
C GLN A 72 -3.76 -9.13 10.29
N SER A 73 -4.44 -8.60 11.29
CA SER A 73 -5.91 -8.52 11.33
C SER A 73 -6.45 -7.55 10.28
N LEU A 74 -7.75 -7.68 9.95
CA LEU A 74 -8.43 -6.75 9.05
C LEU A 74 -8.26 -5.28 9.49
N SER A 75 -8.36 -5.01 10.80
CA SER A 75 -8.20 -3.67 11.36
C SER A 75 -6.78 -3.12 11.23
N GLU A 76 -5.77 -3.98 11.35
CA GLU A 76 -4.37 -3.60 11.12
C GLU A 76 -4.13 -3.32 9.62
N ILE A 77 -4.57 -4.22 8.74
CA ILE A 77 -4.43 -4.10 7.28
C ILE A 77 -5.11 -2.82 6.77
N SER A 78 -6.28 -2.50 7.32
CA SER A 78 -7.04 -1.31 6.93
C SER A 78 -6.24 -0.02 7.10
N VAL A 79 -5.32 0.06 8.08
CA VAL A 79 -4.49 1.26 8.29
C VAL A 79 -3.60 1.53 7.07
N THR A 80 -2.92 0.51 6.56
CA THR A 80 -2.05 0.64 5.36
C THR A 80 -2.89 0.81 4.09
N PHE A 81 -4.03 0.12 3.99
CA PHE A 81 -4.95 0.26 2.86
C PHE A 81 -5.51 1.68 2.73
N ASP A 82 -5.94 2.30 3.83
CA ASP A 82 -6.48 3.66 3.84
C ASP A 82 -5.43 4.67 3.31
N VAL A 83 -4.15 4.49 3.68
CA VAL A 83 -3.05 5.32 3.17
C VAL A 83 -2.83 5.11 1.68
N LEU A 84 -2.78 3.86 1.20
CA LEU A 84 -2.65 3.57 -0.24
C LEU A 84 -3.78 4.23 -1.06
N GLN A 85 -5.02 4.19 -0.55
CA GLN A 85 -6.16 4.85 -1.18
C GLN A 85 -6.03 6.37 -1.18
N ALA A 86 -5.63 6.95 -0.03
CA ALA A 86 -5.49 8.39 0.14
C ALA A 86 -4.39 9.01 -0.76
N LEU A 87 -3.41 8.23 -1.22
CA LEU A 87 -2.41 8.71 -2.17
C LEU A 87 -2.98 9.02 -3.55
N HIS A 88 -4.11 8.42 -3.94
CA HIS A 88 -4.75 8.59 -5.27
C HIS A 88 -3.81 8.32 -6.47
N ARG A 89 -2.75 7.54 -6.26
CA ARG A 89 -1.76 7.17 -7.28
C ARG A 89 -1.06 5.85 -6.91
N PRO A 90 -0.45 5.15 -7.88
CA PRO A 90 0.49 4.08 -7.57
C PRO A 90 1.63 4.57 -6.66
N ALA A 91 2.02 3.72 -5.71
CA ALA A 91 3.02 4.04 -4.71
C ALA A 91 4.31 3.22 -4.88
N ASN A 92 5.42 3.75 -4.37
CA ASN A 92 6.59 2.95 -4.05
C ASN A 92 6.41 2.38 -2.64
N PHE A 93 6.18 1.08 -2.53
CA PHE A 93 5.93 0.37 -1.29
C PHE A 93 7.03 -0.67 -1.01
N LEU A 94 7.82 -0.45 0.03
CA LEU A 94 8.81 -1.41 0.54
C LEU A 94 8.21 -2.22 1.69
N VAL A 95 8.40 -3.53 1.67
CA VAL A 95 7.94 -4.42 2.73
C VAL A 95 9.15 -5.22 3.24
N PHE A 96 9.51 -5.05 4.51
CA PHE A 96 10.36 -6.00 5.21
C PHE A 96 9.47 -7.14 5.68
N GLY A 97 9.61 -8.28 5.02
CA GLY A 97 8.81 -9.49 5.19
C GLY A 97 8.29 -10.00 3.86
N LEU A 98 8.24 -11.33 3.72
CA LEU A 98 7.58 -12.02 2.62
C LEU A 98 6.71 -13.13 3.21
N GLY A 99 5.50 -13.31 2.70
CA GLY A 99 4.59 -14.31 3.26
C GLY A 99 3.18 -14.26 2.68
N HIS A 100 2.23 -14.73 3.48
CA HIS A 100 0.84 -14.91 3.06
C HIS A 100 0.12 -13.60 2.71
N ASP A 101 0.60 -12.45 3.18
CA ASP A 101 0.06 -11.13 2.91
C ASP A 101 0.69 -10.45 1.67
N SER A 102 1.76 -11.01 1.11
CA SER A 102 2.55 -10.34 0.07
C SER A 102 1.79 -10.18 -1.24
N LEU A 103 0.98 -11.18 -1.61
CA LEU A 103 0.12 -11.08 -2.79
C LEU A 103 -0.94 -9.99 -2.61
N MET A 104 -1.51 -9.86 -1.41
CA MET A 104 -2.43 -8.79 -1.06
C MET A 104 -1.74 -7.43 -1.20
N TRP A 105 -0.58 -7.21 -0.56
CA TRP A 105 0.12 -5.94 -0.62
C TRP A 105 0.46 -5.50 -2.05
N ALA A 106 0.98 -6.42 -2.87
CA ALA A 106 1.27 -6.12 -4.27
C ALA A 106 -0.01 -5.83 -5.07
N SER A 107 -1.13 -6.48 -4.75
CA SER A 107 -2.42 -6.27 -5.43
C SER A 107 -3.13 -4.96 -5.02
N LEU A 108 -3.01 -4.55 -3.76
CA LEU A 108 -3.57 -3.30 -3.26
C LEU A 108 -2.82 -2.10 -3.86
N ASN A 109 -1.53 -2.23 -4.12
CA ASN A 109 -0.71 -1.24 -4.82
C ASN A 109 -0.60 -1.53 -6.33
N ALA A 110 -1.72 -1.89 -6.98
CA ALA A 110 -1.72 -2.25 -8.40
C ALA A 110 -1.23 -1.10 -9.30
N GLY A 111 -0.27 -1.42 -10.17
CA GLY A 111 0.40 -0.44 -11.03
C GLY A 111 1.52 0.34 -10.34
N GLY A 112 1.75 0.11 -9.04
CA GLY A 112 2.87 0.66 -8.28
C GLY A 112 4.05 -0.30 -8.21
N THR A 113 5.10 0.13 -7.50
CA THR A 113 6.25 -0.72 -7.20
C THR A 113 6.07 -1.26 -5.78
N THR A 114 5.99 -2.59 -5.64
CA THR A 114 6.04 -3.25 -4.34
C THR A 114 7.25 -4.18 -4.31
N ILE A 115 8.15 -4.01 -3.34
CA ILE A 115 9.35 -4.84 -3.15
C ILE A 115 9.33 -5.45 -1.76
N PHE A 116 9.61 -6.76 -1.69
CA PHE A 116 9.67 -7.52 -0.45
C PHE A 116 11.12 -7.88 -0.11
N LEU A 117 11.49 -7.73 1.16
CA LEU A 117 12.81 -8.07 1.70
C LEU A 117 12.66 -9.14 2.78
N GLU A 118 13.32 -10.29 2.60
CA GLU A 118 13.14 -11.47 3.45
C GLU A 118 14.48 -12.06 3.87
N GLU A 119 14.62 -12.51 5.11
CA GLU A 119 15.88 -13.09 5.60
C GLU A 119 16.15 -14.52 5.13
N ASP A 120 15.10 -15.32 4.87
CA ASP A 120 15.24 -16.74 4.56
C ASP A 120 15.22 -17.00 3.04
N PRO A 121 16.36 -17.33 2.39
CA PRO A 121 16.40 -17.58 0.96
C PRO A 121 15.54 -18.76 0.52
N LYS A 122 15.34 -19.78 1.37
CA LYS A 122 14.47 -20.91 1.03
C LYS A 122 13.01 -20.46 1.01
N TRP A 123 12.63 -19.62 1.98
CA TRP A 123 11.28 -19.05 2.03
C TRP A 123 10.98 -18.17 0.82
N VAL A 124 11.95 -17.34 0.39
CA VAL A 124 11.84 -16.58 -0.86
C VAL A 124 11.55 -17.48 -2.05
N GLN A 125 12.30 -18.57 -2.21
CA GLN A 125 12.07 -19.52 -3.30
C GLN A 125 10.70 -20.20 -3.21
N THR A 126 10.25 -20.57 -2.02
CA THR A 126 8.93 -21.17 -1.79
C THR A 126 7.82 -20.21 -2.22
N VAL A 127 7.82 -18.97 -1.73
CA VAL A 127 6.77 -18.00 -2.04
C VAL A 127 6.77 -17.61 -3.52
N LEU A 128 7.94 -17.39 -4.12
CA LEU A 128 8.03 -17.01 -5.54
C LEU A 128 7.64 -18.14 -6.51
N LYS A 129 7.71 -19.40 -6.08
CA LYS A 129 7.15 -20.52 -6.87
C LYS A 129 5.63 -20.38 -7.05
N ASP A 130 4.94 -19.99 -5.98
CA ASP A 130 3.47 -19.88 -5.97
C ASP A 130 2.98 -18.51 -6.45
N ALA A 131 3.80 -17.47 -6.33
CA ALA A 131 3.51 -16.11 -6.75
C ALA A 131 4.71 -15.48 -7.52
N PRO A 132 5.00 -15.94 -8.75
CA PRO A 132 6.20 -15.55 -9.50
C PRO A 132 6.23 -14.07 -9.94
N ASN A 133 5.12 -13.36 -9.81
CA ASN A 133 5.03 -11.93 -10.13
C ASN A 133 5.45 -11.03 -8.97
N LEU A 134 5.71 -11.57 -7.78
CA LEU A 134 6.21 -10.79 -6.65
C LEU A 134 7.69 -10.45 -6.86
N ARG A 135 8.08 -9.24 -6.47
CA ARG A 135 9.46 -8.78 -6.48
C ARG A 135 10.04 -8.91 -5.08
N ALA A 136 10.79 -9.97 -4.83
CA ALA A 136 11.35 -10.26 -3.51
C ALA A 136 12.86 -10.46 -3.58
N HIS A 137 13.57 -10.01 -2.54
CA HIS A 137 15.02 -10.19 -2.40
C HIS A 137 15.35 -10.78 -1.04
N THR A 138 16.33 -11.68 -1.02
CA THR A 138 16.92 -12.14 0.24
C THR A 138 17.83 -11.07 0.81
N VAL A 139 17.68 -10.78 2.11
CA VAL A 139 18.52 -9.83 2.84
C VAL A 139 19.22 -10.55 3.98
N GLN A 140 20.54 -10.43 4.04
CA GLN A 140 21.31 -10.94 5.17
C GLN A 140 21.37 -9.89 6.28
N TYR A 141 20.76 -10.21 7.42
CA TYR A 141 20.85 -9.39 8.62
C TYR A 141 22.09 -9.76 9.44
N ARG A 142 22.81 -8.75 9.92
CA ARG A 142 24.02 -8.91 10.76
C ARG A 142 23.79 -8.58 12.24
N THR A 143 22.55 -8.28 12.61
CA THR A 143 22.12 -8.04 13.99
C THR A 143 21.30 -9.22 14.47
N GLN A 144 21.39 -9.52 15.76
CA GLN A 144 20.58 -10.53 16.43
C GLN A 144 19.76 -9.89 17.53
N LEU A 145 18.60 -10.45 17.84
CA LEU A 145 17.67 -9.91 18.83
C LEU A 145 18.35 -9.69 20.19
N ARG A 146 19.22 -10.61 20.62
CA ARG A 146 19.98 -10.50 21.88
C ARG A 146 20.88 -9.27 21.98
N GLU A 147 21.22 -8.66 20.85
CA GLU A 147 22.10 -7.49 20.78
C GLU A 147 21.31 -6.17 20.92
N ALA A 148 19.97 -6.22 20.98
CA ALA A 148 19.11 -5.04 20.93
C ALA A 148 19.46 -3.99 22.01
N ASP A 149 19.56 -4.39 23.27
CA ASP A 149 19.86 -3.44 24.36
C ASP A 149 21.25 -2.80 24.19
N GLN A 150 22.26 -3.59 23.82
CA GLN A 150 23.61 -3.09 23.58
C GLN A 150 23.62 -2.11 22.40
N LEU A 151 23.05 -2.49 21.26
CA LEU A 151 22.98 -1.68 20.04
C LEU A 151 22.27 -0.34 20.30
N LEU A 152 21.14 -0.36 21.00
CA LEU A 152 20.38 0.84 21.33
C LEU A 152 21.17 1.77 22.28
N SER A 153 21.93 1.22 23.22
CA SER A 153 22.74 2.02 24.15
C SER A 153 23.99 2.62 23.52
N SER A 154 24.56 1.98 22.48
CA SER A 154 25.88 2.36 21.94
C SER A 154 25.84 3.04 20.57
N TYR A 155 24.71 3.00 19.83
CA TYR A 155 24.69 3.51 18.44
C TYR A 155 25.09 4.99 18.33
N ARG A 156 24.79 5.80 19.36
CA ARG A 156 25.10 7.24 19.40
C ARG A 156 26.60 7.52 19.40
N SER A 157 27.41 6.58 19.90
CA SER A 157 28.87 6.69 19.92
C SER A 157 29.51 6.29 18.58
N GLU A 158 28.74 5.74 17.64
CA GLU A 158 29.20 5.42 16.29
C GLU A 158 28.80 6.53 15.32
N PRO A 159 29.73 7.39 14.84
CA PRO A 159 29.40 8.49 13.95
C PRO A 159 28.72 8.04 12.65
N ALA A 160 28.95 6.81 12.19
CA ALA A 160 28.27 6.28 11.00
C ALA A 160 26.78 5.95 11.24
N CYS A 161 26.33 5.88 12.50
CA CYS A 161 24.92 5.70 12.87
C CYS A 161 24.20 7.01 13.20
N SER A 162 24.90 8.15 13.23
CA SER A 162 24.30 9.43 13.59
C SER A 162 23.22 9.86 12.57
N PRO A 163 22.09 10.42 13.01
CA PRO A 163 21.05 10.93 12.11
C PRO A 163 21.55 12.00 11.11
N ALA A 164 22.69 12.61 11.36
CA ALA A 164 23.27 13.64 10.51
C ALA A 164 24.05 13.07 9.30
N THR A 165 24.58 11.86 9.42
CA THR A 165 25.59 11.26 8.52
C THR A 165 25.22 9.86 8.07
N ALA A 166 24.27 9.20 8.74
CA ALA A 166 23.88 7.83 8.45
C ALA A 166 23.41 7.69 7.00
N THR A 167 24.12 6.86 6.25
CA THR A 167 23.70 6.31 4.97
C THR A 167 23.52 4.80 5.14
N LEU A 168 22.79 4.15 4.23
CA LEU A 168 22.66 2.69 4.25
C LEU A 168 23.70 2.04 3.35
N ARG A 169 23.72 2.41 2.07
CA ARG A 169 24.60 1.84 1.06
C ARG A 169 26.07 1.95 1.48
N GLY A 170 26.72 0.79 1.64
CA GLY A 170 28.14 0.70 1.98
C GLY A 170 28.49 1.08 3.43
N ASN A 171 27.51 1.33 4.30
CA ASN A 171 27.75 1.66 5.71
C ASN A 171 28.00 0.40 6.54
N ASP A 172 29.19 -0.16 6.40
CA ASP A 172 29.65 -1.31 7.18
C ASP A 172 29.93 -0.97 8.65
N ARG A 173 30.28 0.28 8.96
CA ARG A 173 30.58 0.75 10.33
C ARG A 173 29.35 0.79 11.24
N CYS A 174 28.20 1.26 10.75
CA CYS A 174 26.99 1.29 11.56
C CYS A 174 26.28 -0.07 11.57
N LYS A 175 26.43 -0.86 12.63
CA LYS A 175 25.85 -2.23 12.70
C LYS A 175 24.34 -2.29 12.43
N LEU A 176 23.58 -1.23 12.73
CA LEU A 176 22.14 -1.09 12.45
C LEU A 176 21.82 -0.82 10.96
N ALA A 177 22.77 -0.32 10.17
CA ALA A 177 22.56 -0.04 8.76
C ALA A 177 22.53 -1.34 7.94
N LEU A 178 21.44 -1.55 7.19
CA LEU A 178 21.35 -2.57 6.15
C LEU A 178 22.10 -2.09 4.91
N HIS A 179 23.39 -2.39 4.86
CA HIS A 179 24.31 -1.92 3.82
C HIS A 179 24.42 -2.83 2.59
N ASN A 180 23.70 -3.94 2.58
CA ASN A 180 23.71 -5.01 1.58
C ASN A 180 22.38 -5.18 0.82
N LEU A 181 21.51 -4.16 0.78
CA LEU A 181 20.28 -4.18 -0.01
C LEU A 181 20.55 -4.02 -1.52
N PRO A 182 19.64 -4.49 -2.39
CA PRO A 182 19.71 -4.25 -3.83
C PRO A 182 19.75 -2.76 -4.17
N ASN A 183 20.43 -2.41 -5.27
CA ASN A 183 20.57 -1.02 -5.72
C ASN A 183 19.21 -0.31 -5.89
N GLU A 184 18.20 -1.02 -6.40
CA GLU A 184 16.86 -0.47 -6.58
C GLU A 184 16.20 -0.05 -5.27
N VAL A 185 16.55 -0.69 -4.14
CA VAL A 185 16.01 -0.31 -2.83
C VAL A 185 16.62 1.00 -2.35
N TYR A 186 17.91 1.19 -2.57
CA TYR A 186 18.60 2.43 -2.21
C TYR A 186 18.27 3.62 -3.10
N SER A 187 17.98 3.39 -4.38
CA SER A 187 17.71 4.47 -5.34
C SER A 187 16.25 4.91 -5.37
N THR A 188 15.36 4.21 -4.66
CA THR A 188 13.93 4.48 -4.65
C THR A 188 13.55 5.32 -3.45
N GLU A 189 12.80 6.40 -3.67
CA GLU A 189 12.11 7.12 -2.60
C GLU A 189 10.81 6.39 -2.28
N TRP A 190 10.71 5.86 -1.06
CA TRP A 190 9.60 5.04 -0.63
C TRP A 190 8.46 5.91 -0.08
N ASP A 191 7.25 5.74 -0.63
CA ASP A 191 6.04 6.38 -0.10
C ASP A 191 5.54 5.63 1.14
N LEU A 192 5.62 4.29 1.11
CA LEU A 192 5.26 3.41 2.21
C LEU A 192 6.41 2.45 2.53
N ILE A 193 6.63 2.19 3.81
CA ILE A 193 7.52 1.14 4.31
C ILE A 193 6.76 0.32 5.36
N MET A 194 6.51 -0.96 5.12
CA MET A 194 5.98 -1.91 6.11
C MET A 194 7.13 -2.70 6.72
N ILE A 195 7.19 -2.75 8.04
CA ILE A 195 8.19 -3.49 8.81
C ILE A 195 7.48 -4.61 9.57
N ASP A 196 7.39 -5.77 8.94
CA ASP A 196 6.79 -6.99 9.50
C ASP A 196 7.79 -8.16 9.58
N ALA A 197 9.07 -7.90 9.29
CA ALA A 197 10.17 -8.84 9.41
C ALA A 197 11.48 -8.06 9.68
N PRO A 198 12.56 -8.74 10.09
CA PRO A 198 12.72 -10.18 10.29
C PRO A 198 11.96 -10.75 11.49
N LYS A 199 11.95 -12.09 11.61
CA LYS A 199 11.24 -12.93 12.59
C LYS A 199 11.30 -12.44 14.05
N GLY A 200 12.49 -12.12 14.57
CA GLY A 200 12.69 -11.55 15.91
C GLY A 200 12.05 -12.32 17.09
N TYR A 201 11.85 -13.64 17.01
CA TYR A 201 11.18 -14.42 18.07
C TYR A 201 12.11 -15.27 18.95
N PHE A 202 13.43 -15.31 18.68
CA PHE A 202 14.45 -15.91 19.56
C PHE A 202 15.74 -15.10 19.54
N ALA A 203 16.59 -15.29 20.55
CA ALA A 203 17.76 -14.48 20.85
C ALA A 203 18.75 -14.36 19.67
N GLU A 204 19.02 -15.46 18.97
CA GLU A 204 19.94 -15.54 17.84
C GLU A 204 19.30 -15.14 16.50
N ALA A 205 17.96 -14.99 16.46
CA ALA A 205 17.27 -14.57 15.26
C ALA A 205 17.61 -13.12 14.92
N PRO A 206 17.60 -12.75 13.63
CA PRO A 206 17.57 -11.34 13.27
C PRO A 206 16.30 -10.69 13.81
N GLY A 207 16.47 -9.56 14.50
CA GLY A 207 15.37 -8.73 15.01
C GLY A 207 15.12 -7.50 14.13
N ARG A 208 14.00 -6.82 14.35
CA ARG A 208 13.56 -5.67 13.51
C ARG A 208 14.40 -4.40 13.68
N MET A 209 15.38 -4.40 14.57
CA MET A 209 16.26 -3.25 14.87
C MET A 209 16.86 -2.60 13.61
N ALA A 210 17.49 -3.39 12.74
CA ALA A 210 18.14 -2.87 11.53
C ALA A 210 17.12 -2.41 10.46
N ALA A 211 15.95 -3.05 10.39
CA ALA A 211 14.87 -2.65 9.49
C ALA A 211 14.25 -1.30 9.94
N ILE A 212 14.00 -1.14 11.24
CA ILE A 212 13.50 0.12 11.83
C ILE A 212 14.48 1.26 11.61
N PHE A 213 15.77 1.05 11.91
CA PHE A 213 16.81 2.05 11.65
C PHE A 213 16.89 2.40 10.17
N SER A 214 16.87 1.40 9.29
CA SER A 214 16.96 1.61 7.84
C SER A 214 15.76 2.38 7.29
N ALA A 215 14.53 2.09 7.76
CA ALA A 215 13.35 2.84 7.39
C ALA A 215 13.44 4.31 7.81
N ALA A 216 13.93 4.59 9.03
CA ALA A 216 14.15 5.95 9.51
C ALA A 216 15.16 6.72 8.64
N VAL A 217 16.29 6.08 8.27
CA VAL A 217 17.30 6.68 7.39
C VAL A 217 16.73 6.92 5.98
N MET A 218 16.04 5.95 5.38
CA MET A 218 15.42 6.10 4.05
C MET A 218 14.38 7.24 4.03
N ALA A 219 13.51 7.29 5.04
CA ALA A 219 12.47 8.32 5.12
C ALA A 219 13.08 9.73 5.27
N ARG A 220 14.13 9.88 6.09
CA ARG A 220 14.82 11.17 6.28
C ARG A 220 15.68 11.57 5.08
N ASP A 221 16.21 10.61 4.33
CA ASP A 221 17.04 10.87 3.13
C ASP A 221 16.21 11.24 1.89
N ARG A 222 14.89 11.06 1.93
CA ARG A 222 13.97 11.51 0.88
C ARG A 222 14.25 12.96 0.48
N LYS A 223 14.33 13.19 -0.83
CA LYS A 223 14.58 14.47 -1.52
C LYS A 223 13.28 15.12 -1.98
N SER A 224 12.31 14.33 -2.42
CA SER A 224 10.99 14.85 -2.80
C SER A 224 10.19 15.32 -1.59
N SER A 225 9.20 16.19 -1.83
CA SER A 225 8.26 16.62 -0.80
C SER A 225 7.32 15.49 -0.37
N GLY A 226 6.62 15.72 0.74
CA GLY A 226 5.76 14.72 1.37
C GLY A 226 6.49 13.89 2.42
N VAL A 227 5.74 13.07 3.14
CA VAL A 227 6.25 12.17 4.19
C VAL A 227 6.44 10.77 3.62
N THR A 228 7.26 9.96 4.27
CA THR A 228 7.23 8.50 4.12
C THR A 228 6.34 7.93 5.23
N HIS A 229 5.33 7.15 4.85
CA HIS A 229 4.51 6.43 5.81
C HIS A 229 5.21 5.14 6.22
N VAL A 230 5.55 5.00 7.51
CA VAL A 230 6.20 3.80 8.04
C VAL A 230 5.22 3.06 8.94
N PHE A 231 5.03 1.77 8.67
CA PHE A 231 4.19 0.88 9.47
C PHE A 231 5.08 -0.13 10.16
N LEU A 232 4.99 -0.24 11.48
CA LEU A 232 5.73 -1.22 12.26
C LEU A 232 4.75 -2.17 12.94
N HIS A 233 4.90 -3.47 12.69
CA HIS A 233 4.12 -4.52 13.35
C HIS A 233 4.81 -5.04 14.61
N ASP A 234 4.11 -5.87 15.39
CA ASP A 234 4.50 -6.41 16.72
C ASP A 234 5.05 -5.38 17.73
N VAL A 235 4.45 -4.19 17.81
CA VAL A 235 4.84 -3.15 18.79
C VAL A 235 4.47 -3.49 20.25
N ASP A 236 3.80 -4.61 20.47
CA ASP A 236 3.62 -5.22 21.78
C ASP A 236 4.93 -5.83 22.33
N ARG A 237 5.90 -6.12 21.45
CA ARG A 237 7.25 -6.55 21.84
C ARG A 237 8.11 -5.37 22.28
N LYS A 238 8.91 -5.58 23.32
CA LYS A 238 9.74 -4.54 23.96
C LYS A 238 10.77 -3.92 23.00
N VAL A 239 11.43 -4.74 22.18
CA VAL A 239 12.51 -4.29 21.29
C VAL A 239 11.95 -3.40 20.19
N GLU A 240 10.90 -3.85 19.51
CA GLU A 240 10.21 -3.13 18.44
C GLU A 240 9.71 -1.78 18.96
N LYS A 241 9.06 -1.77 20.13
CA LYS A 241 8.57 -0.53 20.75
C LYS A 241 9.70 0.45 21.06
N ALA A 242 10.78 0.00 21.69
CA ALA A 242 11.90 0.85 22.06
C ALA A 242 12.61 1.44 20.82
N TYR A 243 12.83 0.61 19.80
CA TYR A 243 13.44 1.06 18.54
C TYR A 243 12.52 2.00 17.75
N ALA A 244 11.21 1.79 17.78
CA ALA A 244 10.25 2.71 17.16
C ALA A 244 10.29 4.10 17.81
N GLU A 245 10.28 4.14 19.15
CA GLU A 245 10.33 5.38 19.91
C GLU A 245 11.66 6.12 19.71
N GLU A 246 12.78 5.40 19.56
CA GLU A 246 14.10 5.98 19.32
C GLU A 246 14.35 6.44 17.88
N PHE A 247 13.88 5.71 16.86
CA PHE A 247 14.25 5.98 15.45
C PHE A 247 13.11 6.54 14.60
N LEU A 248 11.86 6.16 14.88
CA LEU A 248 10.67 6.64 14.14
C LEU A 248 9.96 7.80 14.87
N CYS A 249 10.25 7.96 16.17
CA CYS A 249 9.80 9.01 17.06
C CYS A 249 8.32 8.98 17.40
N ARG A 250 8.03 9.01 18.70
CA ARG A 250 6.66 9.11 19.21
C ARG A 250 5.90 10.32 18.65
N LYS A 251 6.59 11.44 18.42
CA LYS A 251 6.00 12.66 17.82
C LYS A 251 5.48 12.47 16.38
N GLN A 252 5.98 11.47 15.66
CA GLN A 252 5.55 11.15 14.29
C GLN A 252 4.53 10.01 14.23
N LEU A 253 4.16 9.41 15.38
CA LEU A 253 3.14 8.36 15.45
C LEU A 253 1.76 8.99 15.22
N VAL A 254 1.09 8.59 14.14
CA VAL A 254 -0.24 9.13 13.78
C VAL A 254 -1.37 8.19 14.17
N LYS A 255 -1.14 6.87 14.17
CA LYS A 255 -2.17 5.86 14.49
C LYS A 255 -1.56 4.58 15.05
N GLY A 256 -2.26 3.94 15.99
CA GLY A 256 -1.95 2.61 16.48
C GLY A 256 -3.20 1.74 16.51
N VAL A 257 -3.13 0.54 15.96
CA VAL A 257 -4.24 -0.43 15.90
C VAL A 257 -3.69 -1.83 16.16
N GLY A 258 -4.19 -2.52 17.17
CA GLY A 258 -3.67 -3.85 17.54
C GLY A 258 -2.16 -3.77 17.83
N ARG A 259 -1.38 -4.56 17.09
CA ARG A 259 0.09 -4.59 17.16
C ARG A 259 0.78 -3.71 16.11
N LEU A 260 0.02 -2.97 15.30
CA LEU A 260 0.53 -2.10 14.26
C LEU A 260 0.58 -0.64 14.71
N TRP A 261 1.72 0.01 14.52
CA TRP A 261 1.87 1.47 14.60
C TRP A 261 2.17 2.06 13.24
N HIS A 262 1.57 3.22 12.95
CA HIS A 262 1.74 3.99 11.72
C HIS A 262 2.36 5.36 12.04
N PHE A 263 3.47 5.66 11.37
CA PHE A 263 4.23 6.91 11.49
C PHE A 263 4.23 7.68 10.17
N GLU A 264 4.30 9.01 10.27
CA GLU A 264 4.53 9.91 9.14
C GLU A 264 5.88 10.61 9.32
N ILE A 265 6.90 10.14 8.61
CA ILE A 265 8.26 10.64 8.79
C ILE A 265 8.59 11.64 7.67
N PRO A 266 8.84 12.93 8.00
CA PRO A 266 9.21 13.91 7.01
C PRO A 266 10.68 13.79 6.59
N PRO A 267 11.03 14.25 5.37
CA PRO A 267 12.40 14.47 4.93
C PRO A 267 13.19 15.31 5.95
N ARG A 268 14.50 15.06 6.06
CA ARG A 268 15.37 15.82 6.97
C ARG A 268 15.36 17.32 6.70
N THR A 269 15.19 17.74 5.45
CA THR A 269 15.12 19.17 5.07
C THR A 269 13.96 19.92 5.74
N ASN A 270 12.93 19.20 6.19
CA ASN A 270 11.79 19.75 6.91
C ASN A 270 11.94 19.68 8.45
N LEU A 271 13.03 19.08 8.95
CA LEU A 271 13.37 19.00 10.36
C LEU A 271 14.37 20.11 10.73
N SER A 272 14.30 20.62 11.96
CA SER A 272 15.24 21.63 12.47
C SER A 272 16.69 21.15 12.36
N ARG A 273 17.59 22.04 11.91
CA ARG A 273 19.00 21.74 11.55
C ARG A 273 19.91 21.23 12.69
N HIS A 274 19.40 21.04 13.91
CA HIS A 274 20.20 20.79 15.11
C HIS A 274 19.86 19.51 15.88
N ASP A 275 19.15 18.56 15.26
CA ASP A 275 18.88 17.29 15.95
C ASP A 275 20.07 16.34 15.81
N ASP A 276 20.90 16.30 16.86
CA ASP A 276 21.92 15.25 17.10
C ASP A 276 21.29 13.86 17.35
N HIS A 277 19.95 13.80 17.36
CA HIS A 277 19.15 12.63 17.63
C HIS A 277 18.12 12.36 16.53
N PHE A 278 17.63 11.12 16.47
CA PHE A 278 16.51 10.80 15.61
C PHE A 278 15.23 11.46 16.17
N CYS A 279 15.06 11.31 17.47
CA CYS A 279 14.04 11.85 18.35
C CYS A 279 14.73 12.50 19.55
#